data_AF-V9IGV6-F1
#
_entry.id   AF-V9IGV6-F1
#
_cell.length_a   1.000
_cell.length_b   1.000
_cell.length_c   1.000
_cell.angle_alpha   90.00
_cell.angle_beta   90.00
_cell.angle_gamma   90.00
#
_symmetry.space_group_name_H-M   'P 1'
#
loop_
_entity.id
_entity.type
_entity.pdbx_description
1 polymer ?
#
loop_
_entity_poly.entity_id
_entity_poly.type
_entity_poly.pdbx_seq_one_letter_code
_entity_poly.pdbx_strand_id
1 'polypeptide(L)'
;MEYKCSSNLNQHIKIHSNIKPFKCTYCNKSFIRKGTLNVHERIHTGEKPFACIICGRTFSQKNDMIKHTKTHNAKSLCCEQCDEVFARKKDILKHISLHEQNNSNIINPIIQEYIEVQQEIEPYVEHIACSEFE
;
A
#
# COMPACT_ATOMS: atom_id res chain seq x y z
N MET A 1 22.29 -24.19 15.44
CA MET A 1 21.54 -24.29 14.17
C MET A 1 22.36 -25.13 13.21
N GLU A 2 21.86 -26.30 12.80
CA GLU A 2 22.50 -27.12 11.78
C GLU A 2 21.87 -26.81 10.41
N TYR A 3 22.69 -26.54 9.39
CA TYR A 3 22.22 -26.21 8.04
C TYR A 3 22.37 -27.41 7.12
N LYS A 4 21.25 -27.82 6.50
CA LYS A 4 21.19 -28.97 5.60
C LYS A 4 21.96 -28.78 4.27
N CYS A 5 22.31 -27.54 3.89
CA CYS A 5 23.09 -27.25 2.69
C CYS A 5 23.87 -25.93 2.78
N SER A 6 24.97 -25.85 2.02
CA SER A 6 25.89 -24.69 1.99
C SER A 6 25.21 -23.39 1.53
N SER A 7 24.27 -23.46 0.57
CA SER A 7 23.50 -22.29 0.13
C SER A 7 22.66 -21.66 1.25
N ASN A 8 22.10 -22.48 2.14
CA ASN A 8 21.29 -22.02 3.26
C ASN A 8 22.18 -21.40 4.35
N LEU A 9 23.33 -22.00 4.62
CA LEU A 9 24.34 -21.42 5.52
C LEU A 9 24.82 -20.06 5.00
N ASN A 10 25.17 -19.97 3.71
CA ASN A 10 25.60 -18.72 3.09
C ASN A 10 24.50 -17.64 3.13
N GLN A 11 23.24 -18.02 2.93
CA GLN A 11 22.12 -17.08 3.08
C GLN A 11 21.93 -16.63 4.53
N HIS A 12 22.12 -17.53 5.50
CA HIS A 12 22.06 -17.18 6.92
C HIS A 12 23.18 -16.21 7.31
N ILE A 13 24.42 -16.47 6.89
CA ILE A 13 25.58 -15.61 7.21
C ILE A 13 25.34 -14.16 6.74
N LYS A 14 24.69 -13.95 5.59
CA LYS A 14 24.35 -12.60 5.10
C LYS A 14 23.49 -11.78 6.08
N ILE A 15 22.74 -12.43 6.98
CA ILE A 15 21.96 -11.76 8.03
C ILE A 15 22.90 -11.14 9.06
N HIS A 16 23.95 -11.87 9.46
CA HIS A 16 24.95 -11.37 10.42
C HIS A 16 25.87 -10.31 9.82
N SER A 17 26.17 -10.41 8.52
CA SER A 17 27.04 -9.45 7.85
C SER A 17 26.38 -8.09 7.56
N ASN A 18 25.07 -7.93 7.80
CA ASN A 18 24.29 -6.73 7.43
C ASN A 18 24.37 -6.31 5.94
N ILE A 19 24.90 -7.17 5.08
CA ILE A 19 25.01 -6.91 3.64
C ILE A 19 23.63 -7.07 3.01
N LYS A 20 23.10 -5.98 2.47
CA LYS A 20 21.80 -5.91 1.80
C LYS A 20 22.02 -5.53 0.33
N PRO A 21 22.36 -6.49 -0.54
CA PRO A 21 22.81 -6.18 -1.90
C PRO A 21 21.67 -5.74 -2.82
N PHE A 22 20.41 -5.96 -2.43
CA PHE A 22 19.25 -5.66 -3.26
C PHE A 22 18.61 -4.34 -2.81
N LYS A 23 18.86 -3.25 -3.53
CA LYS A 23 18.29 -1.93 -3.26
C LYS A 23 16.97 -1.74 -4.00
N CYS A 24 15.99 -1.13 -3.35
CA CYS A 24 14.75 -0.71 -3.99
C CYS A 24 14.99 0.42 -4.99
N THR A 25 14.28 0.39 -6.11
CA THR A 25 14.38 1.42 -7.16
C THR A 25 13.53 2.65 -6.83
N TYR A 26 12.45 2.48 -6.06
CA TYR A 26 11.53 3.55 -5.67
C TYR A 26 11.90 4.25 -4.36
N CYS A 27 12.71 3.62 -3.51
CA CYS A 27 13.16 4.19 -2.25
C CYS A 27 14.55 3.72 -1.83
N ASN A 28 15.13 4.30 -0.78
CA ASN A 28 16.48 3.98 -0.32
C ASN A 28 16.59 2.70 0.53
N LYS A 29 15.54 1.86 0.60
CA LYS A 29 15.59 0.62 1.39
C LYS A 29 16.35 -0.48 0.64
N SER A 30 17.12 -1.28 1.40
CA SER A 30 17.87 -2.43 0.88
C SER A 30 17.50 -3.72 1.60
N PHE A 31 17.61 -4.84 0.90
CA PHE A 31 17.19 -6.17 1.34
C PHE A 31 18.29 -7.22 1.12
N ILE A 32 18.29 -8.24 1.96
CA ILE A 32 19.24 -9.37 1.89
C ILE A 32 18.89 -10.33 0.75
N ARG A 33 17.60 -10.44 0.41
CA ARG A 33 17.07 -11.40 -0.57
C ARG A 33 16.29 -10.67 -1.66
N LYS A 34 16.52 -11.04 -2.91
CA LYS A 34 15.78 -10.51 -4.07
C LYS A 34 14.27 -10.73 -3.95
N GLY A 35 13.83 -11.91 -3.51
CA GLY A 35 12.39 -12.18 -3.31
C GLY A 35 11.73 -11.23 -2.31
N THR A 36 12.44 -10.82 -1.25
CA THR A 36 11.94 -9.84 -0.30
C THR A 36 11.87 -8.44 -0.90
N LEU A 37 12.86 -8.07 -1.72
CA LEU A 37 12.81 -6.82 -2.49
C LEU A 37 11.61 -6.80 -3.44
N ASN A 38 11.39 -7.86 -4.23
CA ASN A 38 10.26 -7.91 -5.17
C ASN A 38 8.91 -7.73 -4.47
N VAL A 39 8.73 -8.38 -3.29
CA VAL A 39 7.52 -8.19 -2.49
C VAL A 39 7.41 -6.77 -1.95
N HIS A 40 8.52 -6.19 -1.52
CA HIS A 40 8.57 -4.79 -1.07
C HIS A 40 8.20 -3.82 -2.19
N GLU A 41 8.69 -4.00 -3.41
CA GLU A 41 8.39 -3.11 -4.54
C GLU A 41 6.89 -3.01 -4.85
N ARG A 42 6.10 -4.03 -4.49
CA ARG A 42 4.64 -3.98 -4.59
C ARG A 42 3.97 -2.90 -3.77
N ILE A 43 4.62 -2.39 -2.72
CA ILE A 43 4.07 -1.25 -1.97
C ILE A 43 4.11 0.04 -2.80
N HIS A 44 5.04 0.13 -3.75
CA HIS A 44 5.21 1.29 -4.62
C HIS A 44 4.35 1.17 -5.88
N THR A 45 4.30 -0.03 -6.47
CA THR A 45 3.49 -0.28 -7.68
C THR A 45 2.02 -0.48 -7.38
N GLY A 46 1.66 -0.78 -6.13
CA GLY A 46 0.30 -1.14 -5.74
C GLY A 46 -0.13 -2.53 -6.22
N GLU A 47 0.79 -3.34 -6.77
CA GLU A 47 0.46 -4.67 -7.29
C GLU A 47 -0.06 -5.59 -6.17
N LYS A 48 -1.27 -6.14 -6.37
CA LYS A 48 -1.92 -7.06 -5.44
C LYS A 48 -2.32 -8.36 -6.17
N PRO A 49 -1.36 -9.24 -6.49
CA PRO A 49 -1.60 -10.37 -7.37
C PRO A 49 -2.41 -11.51 -6.74
N PHE A 50 -2.65 -11.48 -5.42
CA PHE A 50 -3.33 -12.55 -4.71
C PHE A 50 -4.76 -12.15 -4.36
N ALA A 51 -5.75 -12.68 -5.07
CA ALA A 51 -7.16 -12.48 -4.77
C ALA A 51 -7.70 -13.54 -3.80
N CYS A 52 -8.55 -13.13 -2.87
CA CYS A 52 -9.36 -14.03 -2.05
C CYS A 52 -10.44 -14.67 -2.93
N ILE A 53 -10.53 -16.00 -2.94
CA ILE A 53 -11.53 -16.71 -3.75
C ILE A 53 -12.97 -16.52 -3.27
N ILE A 54 -13.17 -16.04 -2.04
CA ILE A 54 -14.50 -15.89 -1.43
C ILE A 54 -15.07 -14.51 -1.71
N CYS A 55 -14.29 -13.44 -1.53
CA CYS A 55 -14.76 -12.06 -1.67
C CYS A 55 -14.05 -11.25 -2.76
N GLY A 56 -13.09 -11.81 -3.50
CA GLY A 56 -12.36 -11.11 -4.56
C GLY A 56 -11.31 -10.11 -4.10
N ARG A 57 -11.24 -9.79 -2.79
CA ARG A 57 -10.27 -8.82 -2.25
C ARG A 57 -8.83 -9.23 -2.52
N THR A 58 -8.00 -8.27 -2.92
CA THR A 58 -6.62 -8.52 -3.38
C THR A 58 -5.56 -8.14 -2.35
N PHE A 59 -4.45 -8.87 -2.34
CA PHE A 59 -3.34 -8.74 -1.40
C PHE A 59 -1.99 -8.73 -2.14
N SER A 60 -1.02 -7.97 -1.63
CA SER A 60 0.35 -7.92 -2.16
C SER A 60 1.18 -9.17 -1.80
N GLN A 61 0.79 -9.88 -0.73
CA GLN A 61 1.43 -11.11 -0.26
C GLN A 61 0.46 -12.28 -0.11
N LYS A 62 0.91 -13.48 -0.48
CA LYS A 62 0.14 -14.72 -0.39
C LYS A 62 -0.25 -15.07 1.04
N ASN A 63 0.66 -14.89 1.99
CA ASN A 63 0.41 -15.23 3.40
C ASN A 63 -0.69 -14.35 4.01
N ASP A 64 -0.76 -13.08 3.61
CA ASP A 64 -1.78 -12.15 4.08
C ASP A 64 -3.16 -12.56 3.53
N MET A 65 -3.23 -12.91 2.23
CA MET A 65 -4.43 -13.50 1.64
C MET A 65 -4.86 -14.78 2.38
N ILE A 66 -3.94 -15.70 2.69
CA ILE A 66 -4.26 -16.95 3.41
C ILE A 66 -4.80 -16.65 4.81
N LYS A 67 -4.16 -15.75 5.56
CA LYS A 67 -4.66 -15.34 6.89
C LYS A 67 -6.06 -14.76 6.78
N HIS A 68 -6.29 -13.89 5.80
CA HIS A 68 -7.61 -13.32 5.52
C HIS A 68 -8.63 -14.40 5.15
N THR A 69 -8.30 -15.40 4.32
CA THR A 69 -9.26 -16.47 3.96
C THR A 69 -9.78 -17.23 5.18
N LYS A 70 -9.02 -17.28 6.28
CA LYS A 70 -9.44 -17.93 7.53
C LYS A 70 -10.45 -17.11 8.33
N THR A 71 -10.64 -15.83 8.02
CA THR A 71 -11.68 -14.99 8.66
C THR A 71 -13.04 -15.20 8.01
N HIS A 72 -13.10 -15.85 6.86
CA HIS A 72 -14.33 -16.18 6.18
C HIS A 72 -15.00 -17.43 6.76
N ASN A 73 -16.32 -17.37 6.86
CA ASN A 73 -17.21 -18.52 6.89
C ASN A 73 -17.91 -18.64 5.53
N ALA A 74 -18.73 -19.67 5.33
CA ALA A 74 -19.38 -19.95 4.05
C ALA A 74 -20.30 -18.83 3.49
N LYS A 75 -20.64 -17.80 4.28
CA LYS A 75 -21.51 -16.68 3.89
C LYS A 75 -20.91 -15.29 4.19
N SER A 76 -19.60 -15.23 4.43
CA SER A 76 -18.92 -13.97 4.75
C SER A 76 -18.92 -12.99 3.57
N LEU A 77 -19.15 -11.71 3.87
CA LEU A 77 -19.10 -10.56 2.97
C LEU A 77 -18.02 -9.61 3.45
N CYS A 78 -17.14 -9.13 2.56
CA CYS A 78 -16.09 -8.18 2.93
C CYS A 78 -16.41 -6.78 2.46
N CYS A 79 -16.04 -5.80 3.27
CA CYS A 79 -15.94 -4.42 2.83
C CYS A 79 -14.77 -4.27 1.84
N GLU A 80 -14.94 -3.50 0.77
CA GLU A 80 -13.87 -3.24 -0.20
C GLU A 80 -12.97 -2.08 0.26
N GLN A 81 -13.50 -1.17 1.08
CA GLN A 81 -12.81 0.00 1.61
C GLN A 81 -11.98 -0.32 2.88
N CYS A 82 -12.21 -1.46 3.54
CA CYS A 82 -11.47 -1.83 4.76
C CYS A 82 -11.36 -3.36 4.96
N ASP A 83 -10.79 -3.78 6.09
CA ASP A 83 -10.55 -5.19 6.42
C ASP A 83 -11.74 -5.93 7.09
N GLU A 84 -12.86 -5.24 7.32
CA GLU A 84 -13.99 -5.79 8.07
C GLU A 84 -14.80 -6.84 7.28
N VAL A 85 -15.23 -7.89 7.99
CA VAL A 85 -15.98 -9.03 7.44
C VAL A 85 -17.32 -9.17 8.14
N PHE A 86 -18.38 -9.33 7.37
CA PHE A 86 -19.77 -9.35 7.83
C PHE A 86 -20.46 -10.64 7.44
N ALA A 87 -21.28 -11.20 8.34
CA ALA A 87 -22.06 -12.40 8.06
C ALA A 87 -23.35 -12.14 7.27
N ARG A 88 -23.82 -10.88 7.21
CA ARG A 88 -25.10 -10.52 6.56
C ARG A 88 -24.99 -9.23 5.76
N LYS A 89 -25.72 -9.19 4.64
CA LYS A 89 -25.77 -8.03 3.73
C LYS A 89 -26.21 -6.73 4.41
N LYS A 90 -27.18 -6.78 5.33
CA LYS A 90 -27.65 -5.58 6.03
C LYS A 90 -26.59 -4.95 6.94
N ASP A 91 -25.65 -5.75 7.45
CA ASP A 91 -24.61 -5.27 8.37
C ASP A 91 -23.50 -4.57 7.58
N ILE A 92 -23.08 -5.15 6.45
CA ILE A 92 -22.11 -4.50 5.55
C ILE A 92 -22.66 -3.22 4.92
N LEU A 93 -23.94 -3.17 4.52
CA LEU A 93 -24.53 -1.95 3.95
C LEU A 93 -24.54 -0.79 4.96
N LYS A 94 -24.89 -1.06 6.22
CA LYS A 94 -24.78 -0.07 7.30
C LYS A 94 -23.34 0.38 7.49
N HIS A 95 -22.40 -0.55 7.50
CA HIS A 95 -20.97 -0.22 7.62
C HIS A 95 -20.48 0.66 6.46
N ILE A 96 -20.85 0.37 5.20
CA ILE A 96 -20.42 1.14 4.03
C ILE A 96 -20.88 2.60 4.13
N SER A 97 -22.10 2.86 4.64
CA SER A 97 -22.59 4.24 4.83
C SER A 97 -21.73 5.10 5.78
N LEU A 98 -20.92 4.46 6.65
CA LEU A 98 -19.98 5.18 7.52
C LEU A 98 -18.73 5.68 6.75
N HIS A 99 -18.34 5.00 5.67
CA HIS A 99 -17.22 5.45 4.82
C HIS A 99 -17.59 6.71 4.03
N GLU A 100 -18.84 6.84 3.59
CA GLU A 100 -19.33 8.02 2.87
C GLU A 100 -19.31 9.28 3.75
N GLN A 101 -19.63 9.15 5.03
CA GLN A 101 -19.58 10.26 5.98
C GLN A 101 -18.13 10.66 6.31
N ASN A 102 -17.21 9.70 6.37
CA ASN A 102 -15.78 9.96 6.60
C ASN A 102 -15.08 10.56 5.37
N ASN A 103 -15.47 10.19 4.15
CA ASN A 103 -14.95 10.81 2.93
C ASN A 103 -15.26 12.30 2.85
N SER A 104 -16.47 12.72 3.22
CA SER A 104 -16.82 14.16 3.30
C SER A 104 -15.95 14.93 4.31
N ASN A 105 -15.57 14.28 5.41
CA ASN A 105 -14.72 14.89 6.46
C ASN A 105 -13.22 14.96 6.08
N ILE A 106 -12.75 14.12 5.17
CA ILE A 106 -11.35 14.12 4.67
C ILE A 106 -11.20 14.96 3.40
N ILE A 107 -12.21 14.98 2.52
CA ILE A 107 -12.18 15.82 1.30
C ILE A 107 -12.17 17.31 1.63
N ASN A 108 -12.86 17.73 2.70
CA ASN A 108 -12.94 19.14 3.09
C ASN A 108 -11.57 19.77 3.46
N PRO A 109 -10.73 19.15 4.31
CA PRO A 109 -9.38 19.67 4.58
C PRO A 109 -8.41 19.56 3.39
N ILE A 110 -8.52 18.52 2.54
CA ILE A 110 -7.66 18.40 1.35
C ILE A 110 -7.97 19.50 0.32
N ILE A 111 -9.26 19.84 0.13
CA ILE A 111 -9.66 20.96 -0.74
C ILE A 111 -9.18 22.29 -0.15
N GLN A 112 -9.26 22.47 1.17
CA GLN A 112 -8.76 23.67 1.83
C GLN A 112 -7.24 23.85 1.68
N GLU A 113 -6.47 22.77 1.89
CA GLU A 113 -5.01 22.76 1.70
C GLU A 113 -4.63 23.03 0.22
N TYR A 114 -5.38 22.46 -0.73
CA TYR A 114 -5.18 22.75 -2.16
C TYR A 114 -5.49 24.22 -2.52
N ILE A 115 -6.56 24.82 -1.97
CA ILE A 115 -6.91 26.23 -2.21
C ILE A 115 -5.86 27.17 -1.60
N GLU A 116 -5.36 26.89 -0.40
CA GLU A 116 -4.30 27.68 0.25
C GLU A 116 -3.00 27.64 -0.56
N VAL A 117 -2.62 26.46 -1.08
CA VAL A 117 -1.45 26.32 -1.97
C VAL A 117 -1.64 27.08 -3.29
N GLN A 118 -2.85 27.17 -3.84
CA GLN A 118 -3.10 27.93 -5.08
C GLN A 118 -3.04 29.45 -4.88
N GLN A 119 -3.40 29.97 -3.70
CA GLN A 119 -3.32 31.40 -3.39
C GLN A 119 -1.86 31.90 -3.17
N GLU A 120 -0.93 31.01 -2.83
CA GLU A 120 0.49 31.34 -2.73
C GLU A 120 1.23 31.37 -4.08
N ILE A 121 0.61 30.85 -5.16
CA ILE A 121 1.22 30.76 -6.49
C ILE A 121 0.95 32.03 -7.34
N GLU A 122 -0.16 32.73 -7.11
CA GLU A 122 -0.51 33.93 -7.91
C GLU A 122 0.54 35.06 -7.91
N PRO A 123 1.30 35.35 -6.84
CA PRO A 123 2.34 36.40 -6.87
C PRO A 123 3.57 36.04 -7.74
N TYR A 124 3.78 34.76 -8.05
CA TYR A 124 4.96 34.30 -8.80
C TYR A 124 4.79 34.37 -10.33
N VAL A 125 3.56 34.50 -10.83
CA VAL A 125 3.28 34.52 -12.28
C VAL A 125 3.49 35.90 -12.88
N GLU A 126 3.35 36.99 -12.11
CA GLU A 126 3.62 38.36 -12.59
C GLU A 126 5.11 38.64 -12.83
N HIS A 127 6.02 37.85 -12.25
CA HIS A 127 7.47 38.05 -12.39
C HIS A 127 8.07 37.42 -13.66
N ILE A 128 7.31 36.61 -14.41
CA ILE A 128 7.81 35.97 -15.65
C ILE A 128 7.48 36.81 -16.90
N ALA A 129 6.60 37.81 -16.81
CA ALA A 129 6.16 38.61 -17.96
C ALA A 129 7.06 39.81 -18.30
N CYS A 130 8.34 39.84 -17.90
CA CYS A 130 9.24 40.97 -18.14
C CYS A 130 10.61 40.57 -18.74
N SER A 131 10.65 39.50 -19.55
CA SER A 131 11.84 39.16 -20.33
C SER A 131 11.47 38.68 -21.72
N GLU A 132 11.01 39.59 -22.57
CA GLU A 132 11.22 39.58 -24.03
C GLU A 132 10.66 40.90 -24.61
N PHE A 133 11.55 41.68 -25.25
CA PHE A 133 11.38 42.85 -26.13
C PHE A 133 12.25 44.06 -25.73
N GLU A 134 13.57 43.93 -25.93
CA GLU A 134 14.41 44.71 -26.88
C GLU A 134 15.88 44.29 -26.76
#